data_AF-A0A9E7YR88-F1
#
_entry.id   AF-A0A9E7YR88-F1
#
_cell.length_a   1.000
_cell.length_b   1.000
_cell.length_c   1.000
_cell.angle_alpha   90.00
_cell.angle_beta   90.00
_cell.angle_gamma   90.00
#
_symmetry.space_group_name_H-M   'P 1'
#
loop_
_entity.id
_entity.type
_entity.pdbx_description
1 polymer ?
#
loop_
_entity_poly.entity_id
_entity_poly.type
_entity_poly.pdbx_seq_one_letter_code
_entity_poly.pdbx_strand_id
1 'polypeptide(L)' 'MKIPTPTYRSALARTQPEVTDLEAFKRQGWREQRILVVNESDERLDFLERELVRRIGERLYGEGGKRRG' A
#
# COMPACT_ATOMS: atom_id res chain seq x y z
N MET A 1 -35.92 14.65 18.58
CA MET A 1 -35.65 13.76 17.42
C MET A 1 -34.22 13.24 17.53
N LYS A 2 -34.00 11.92 17.46
CA LYS A 2 -32.66 11.33 17.41
C LYS A 2 -32.24 11.23 15.94
N ILE A 3 -31.23 11.99 15.54
CA ILE A 3 -30.68 11.94 14.19
C ILE A 3 -29.74 10.73 14.15
N PRO A 4 -29.98 9.71 13.31
CA PRO A 4 -29.10 8.57 13.21
C PRO A 4 -27.76 8.99 12.61
N THR A 5 -26.67 8.66 13.29
CA THR A 5 -25.31 8.95 12.82
C THR A 5 -25.03 8.16 11.54
N PRO A 6 -24.70 8.81 10.42
CA PRO A 6 -24.35 8.09 9.19
C PRO A 6 -23.09 7.28 9.41
N THR A 7 -23.13 5.97 9.15
CA THR A 7 -21.97 5.06 9.25
C THR A 7 -20.97 5.20 8.09
N TYR A 8 -21.21 6.13 7.16
CA TYR A 8 -20.38 6.30 5.97
C TYR A 8 -19.13 7.13 6.28
N ARG A 9 -17.95 6.52 6.07
CA ARG A 9 -16.64 7.19 6.23
C ARG A 9 -16.34 8.28 5.19
N SER A 10 -17.05 8.35 4.06
CA SER A 10 -16.82 9.36 3.00
C SER A 10 -18.05 9.63 2.14
N ALA A 11 -18.29 10.90 1.78
CA ALA A 11 -19.36 11.33 0.88
C ALA A 11 -19.14 10.90 -0.59
N LEU A 12 -17.88 10.72 -0.99
CA LEU A 12 -17.48 10.30 -2.35
C LEU A 12 -17.65 8.78 -2.58
N ALA A 13 -17.79 7.99 -1.51
CA ALA A 13 -17.92 6.54 -1.62
C ALA A 13 -19.19 6.12 -2.40
N ARG A 14 -20.25 6.95 -2.36
CA ARG A 14 -21.49 6.71 -3.13
C ARG A 14 -21.36 7.01 -4.63
N THR A 15 -20.38 7.82 -5.00
CA THR A 15 -20.15 8.27 -6.38
C THR A 15 -18.94 7.58 -7.02
N GLN A 16 -18.21 6.75 -6.27
CA GLN A 16 -17.14 5.94 -6.83
C GLN A 16 -17.77 4.79 -7.64
N PRO A 17 -17.66 4.80 -8.98
CA PRO A 17 -18.51 3.95 -9.83
C PRO A 17 -18.22 2.47 -9.69
N GLU A 18 -16.99 2.09 -9.31
CA GLU A 18 -16.60 0.70 -9.11
C GLU A 18 -15.55 0.56 -8.01
N VAL A 19 -15.62 -0.57 -7.30
CA VAL A 19 -14.55 -1.02 -6.41
C VAL A 19 -13.36 -1.38 -7.30
N THR A 20 -12.29 -0.59 -7.23
CA THR A 20 -11.06 -0.90 -7.98
C THR A 20 -10.51 -2.25 -7.51
N ASP A 21 -10.30 -3.18 -8.46
CA ASP A 21 -9.54 -4.40 -8.20
C ASP A 21 -8.07 -4.02 -7.94
N LEU A 22 -7.73 -3.89 -6.66
CA LEU A 22 -6.40 -3.49 -6.21
C LEU A 22 -5.33 -4.50 -6.62
N GLU A 23 -5.66 -5.79 -6.70
CA GLU A 23 -4.68 -6.82 -7.09
C GLU A 23 -4.41 -6.78 -8.59
N ALA A 24 -5.43 -6.53 -9.41
CA ALA A 24 -5.23 -6.25 -10.83
C ALA A 24 -4.38 -4.99 -11.04
N PHE A 25 -4.65 -3.92 -10.28
CA PHE A 25 -3.89 -2.68 -10.37
C PHE A 25 -2.41 -2.87 -9.98
N LYS A 26 -2.12 -3.57 -8.88
CA LYS A 26 -0.74 -3.90 -8.47
C LYS A 26 -0.03 -4.74 -9.53
N ARG A 27 -0.70 -5.75 -10.11
CA ARG A 27 -0.12 -6.57 -11.19
C ARG A 27 0.21 -5.73 -12.41
N GLN A 28 -0.68 -4.82 -12.81
CA GLN A 28 -0.46 -3.93 -13.94
C GLN A 28 0.72 -2.98 -13.67
N GLY A 29 0.74 -2.34 -12.50
CA GLY A 29 1.85 -1.46 -12.08
C GLY A 29 3.21 -2.18 -12.14
N TRP A 30 3.26 -3.45 -11.75
CA TRP A 30 4.49 -4.24 -11.89
C TRP A 30 4.83 -4.54 -13.36
N ARG A 31 3.87 -5.01 -14.16
CA ARG A 31 4.13 -5.45 -15.55
C ARG A 31 4.53 -4.29 -16.45
N GLU A 32 3.88 -3.14 -16.30
CA GLU A 32 4.03 -2.00 -17.20
C GLU A 32 5.05 -0.98 -16.71
N GLN A 33 5.11 -0.75 -15.40
CA GLN A 33 5.90 0.35 -14.82
C GLN A 33 7.01 -0.13 -13.87
N ARG A 34 7.09 -1.44 -13.61
CA ARG A 34 8.01 -2.04 -12.63
C ARG A 34 7.85 -1.46 -11.22
N ILE A 35 6.62 -1.06 -10.87
CA ILE A 35 6.26 -0.58 -9.54
C ILE A 35 5.67 -1.75 -8.75
N LEU A 36 6.27 -2.05 -7.61
CA LEU A 36 5.80 -3.09 -6.69
C LEU A 36 5.33 -2.45 -5.38
N VAL A 37 4.07 -2.69 -5.02
CA VAL A 37 3.51 -2.34 -3.71
C VAL A 37 3.23 -3.63 -2.97
N VAL A 38 4.04 -3.91 -1.96
CA VAL A 38 3.98 -5.15 -1.18
C VAL A 38 4.12 -4.83 0.31
N ASN A 39 3.44 -5.61 1.15
CA ASN A 39 3.65 -5.55 2.60
C ASN A 39 4.93 -6.32 2.94
N GLU A 40 5.79 -5.81 3.82
CA GLU A 40 7.02 -6.51 4.22
C GLU A 40 6.76 -7.91 4.80
N SER A 41 5.55 -8.13 5.35
CA SER A 41 5.12 -9.37 5.97
C SER A 41 4.24 -10.26 5.08
N ASP A 42 4.17 -9.98 3.78
CA ASP A 42 3.37 -10.74 2.82
C ASP A 42 3.76 -12.24 2.80
N GLU A 43 2.79 -13.12 3.04
CA GLU A 43 2.98 -14.59 3.16
C GLU A 43 3.57 -15.26 1.93
N ARG A 44 3.48 -14.61 0.77
CA ARG A 44 4.09 -15.10 -0.47
C ARG A 44 5.60 -14.89 -0.53
N LEU A 45 6.14 -14.01 0.33
CA LEU A 45 7.57 -13.74 0.43
C LEU A 45 8.24 -14.71 1.41
N ASP A 46 9.35 -15.28 0.99
CA ASP A 46 10.23 -16.04 1.87
C ASP A 46 10.97 -15.13 2.87
N PHE A 47 11.68 -15.74 3.83
CA PHE A 47 12.40 -14.99 4.85
C PHE A 47 13.42 -13.99 4.28
N LEU A 48 14.15 -14.39 3.23
CA LEU A 48 15.17 -13.54 2.62
C LEU A 48 14.53 -12.39 1.85
N GLU A 49 13.45 -12.64 1.11
CA GLU A 49 12.69 -11.64 0.38
C GLU A 49 12.09 -10.59 1.31
N ARG A 50 11.53 -11.00 2.45
CA ARG A 50 11.02 -10.10 3.49
C ARG A 50 12.12 -9.19 4.02
N GLU A 51 13.28 -9.76 4.34
CA GLU A 51 14.44 -9.01 4.81
C GLU A 51 14.95 -8.01 3.77
N LEU A 52 14.94 -8.39 2.49
CA LEU A 52 15.32 -7.51 1.39
C LEU A 52 14.36 -6.33 1.26
N VAL A 53 13.05 -6.58 1.27
CA VAL A 53 12.02 -5.53 1.24
C VAL A 53 12.19 -4.59 2.43
N ARG A 54 12.35 -5.11 3.64
CA ARG A 54 12.57 -4.33 4.86
C ARG A 54 13.81 -3.44 4.75
N ARG A 55 14.96 -4.00 4.37
CA ARG A 55 16.21 -3.23 4.20
C ARG A 55 16.10 -2.14 3.15
N ILE A 56 15.45 -2.42 2.02
CA ILE A 56 15.23 -1.42 0.97
C ILE A 56 14.30 -0.32 1.48
N GLY A 57 13.21 -0.69 2.15
CA GLY A 57 12.25 0.24 2.76
C GLY A 57 12.93 1.15 3.78
N GLU A 58 13.66 0.59 4.73
CA GLU A 58 14.41 1.35 5.74
C GLU A 58 15.48 2.27 5.12
N ARG A 59 16.19 1.80 4.07
CA ARG A 59 17.19 2.63 3.39
C ARG A 59 16.57 3.80 2.64
N LEU A 60 15.40 3.61 2.03
CA LEU A 60 14.75 4.63 1.19
C LEU A 60 13.85 5.57 1.99
N TYR A 61 13.18 5.06 3.03
CA TYR A 61 12.11 5.75 3.75
C TYR A 61 12.23 5.70 5.28
N GLY A 62 13.21 4.95 5.82
CA GLY A 62 13.44 4.85 7.25
C GLY A 62 14.01 6.15 7.84
N GLU A 63 13.95 6.26 9.16
CA GLU A 63 14.35 7.48 9.90
C GLU A 63 15.87 7.77 9.86
N GLY A 64 16.67 6.86 9.29
CA GLY A 64 18.12 6.93 9.18
C GLY A 64 18.69 7.89 8.12
N GLY A 65 17.84 8.64 7.42
CA GLY A 65 18.24 9.63 6.40
C GLY A 65 18.77 10.96 6.95
N LYS A 66 18.77 11.20 8.27
CA LYS A 66 19.54 12.29 8.90
C LYS A 66 20.93 11.79 9.27
N ARG A 67 21.83 11.65 8.28
CA ARG A 67 23.30 11.81 8.37
C ARG A 67 23.97 11.10 7.19
N ARG A 68 24.31 11.89 6.17
CA ARG A 68 25.62 11.91 5.49
C ARG A 68 25.52 12.97 4.39
N GLY A 69 25.75 14.22 4.81
CA GLY A 69 26.50 15.15 3.96
C GLY A 69 27.98 14.76 3.99
#